data_AF-A0A098PYZ9-F1
#
_entry.id   AF-A0A098PYZ9-F1
#
_cell.length_a   1.000
_cell.length_b   1.000
_cell.length_c   1.000
_cell.angle_alpha   90.00
_cell.angle_beta   90.00
_cell.angle_gamma   90.00
#
_symmetry.space_group_name_H-M   'P 1'
#
loop_
_entity.id
_entity.type
_entity.pdbx_description
1 polymer ?
#
loop_
_entity_poly.entity_id
_entity_poly.type
_entity_poly.pdbx_seq_one_letter_code
_entity_poly.pdbx_strand_id
1 'polypeptide(L)'
;MQVNRRDADYHREQLERMTNADRLAVAILQIAYSGSRAQTPASQRLIQMDCVAVYLSGSEFIVASNTVNLTSEMVLRAWNTLGGRTTRGMTVNIVDVPTGMHAEMKIVSHFIQIHKDMQGLSLGVSKPCCAECAVELDRRGIVYSTTHSTPNRGEWIAPG
;
A
#
# COMPACT_ATOMS: atom_id res chain seq x y z
N MET A 1 -7.42 -21.72 -16.27
CA MET A 1 -7.01 -22.55 -15.12
C MET A 1 -7.58 -21.89 -13.87
N GLN A 2 -8.45 -22.57 -13.13
CA GLN A 2 -9.14 -21.99 -11.96
C GLN A 2 -8.24 -22.18 -10.73
N VAL A 3 -7.58 -21.11 -10.31
CA VAL A 3 -6.65 -21.14 -9.16
C VAL A 3 -7.45 -21.23 -7.87
N ASN A 4 -7.13 -22.22 -7.03
CA ASN A 4 -7.68 -22.33 -5.69
C ASN A 4 -7.00 -21.30 -4.77
N ARG A 5 -7.76 -20.32 -4.30
CA ARG A 5 -7.26 -19.10 -3.62
C ARG A 5 -7.26 -19.21 -2.09
N ARG A 6 -7.74 -20.34 -1.55
CA ARG A 6 -7.65 -20.72 -0.14
C ARG A 6 -6.40 -21.55 0.16
N ASP A 7 -5.56 -21.75 -0.85
CA ASP A 7 -4.41 -22.63 -0.75
C ASP A 7 -3.30 -21.95 0.06
N ALA A 8 -2.71 -22.65 1.04
CA ALA A 8 -1.70 -22.05 1.92
C ALA A 8 -0.44 -21.64 1.14
N ASP A 9 -0.18 -22.29 0.01
CA ASP A 9 0.96 -22.02 -0.87
C ASP A 9 0.79 -20.69 -1.63
N TYR A 10 -0.46 -20.27 -1.88
CA TYR A 10 -0.78 -18.97 -2.46
C TYR A 10 -0.22 -17.83 -1.59
N HIS A 11 -0.48 -17.84 -0.28
CA HIS A 11 -0.07 -16.74 0.59
C HIS A 11 1.45 -16.68 0.77
N ARG A 12 2.11 -17.84 0.71
CA ARG A 12 3.56 -17.98 0.84
C ARG A 12 4.31 -17.32 -0.32
N GLU A 13 3.90 -17.60 -1.56
CA GLU A 13 4.52 -17.03 -2.77
C GLU A 13 4.38 -15.50 -2.86
N GLN A 14 3.28 -14.94 -2.36
CA GLN A 14 3.07 -13.48 -2.32
C GLN A 14 3.98 -12.84 -1.27
N LEU A 15 4.05 -13.41 -0.06
CA LEU A 15 4.91 -12.91 1.01
C LEU A 15 6.40 -12.92 0.64
N GLU A 16 6.82 -13.89 -0.18
CA GLU A 16 8.20 -14.02 -0.68
C GLU A 16 8.57 -12.95 -1.72
N ARG A 17 7.58 -12.38 -2.42
CA ARG A 17 7.79 -11.34 -3.45
C ARG A 17 7.59 -9.91 -2.93
N MET A 18 6.97 -9.76 -1.76
CA MET A 18 6.71 -8.47 -1.13
C MET A 18 7.98 -7.82 -0.58
N THR A 19 8.22 -6.58 -0.96
CA THR A 19 9.23 -5.72 -0.35
C THR A 19 8.82 -5.33 1.07
N ASN A 20 9.77 -4.78 1.85
CA ASN A 20 9.46 -4.22 3.16
C ASN A 20 8.42 -3.08 3.09
N ALA A 21 8.41 -2.32 1.99
CA ALA A 21 7.44 -1.25 1.78
C ALA A 21 6.03 -1.80 1.51
N ASP A 22 5.89 -2.91 0.77
CA ASP A 22 4.60 -3.59 0.55
C ASP A 22 4.05 -4.14 1.88
N ARG A 23 4.91 -4.77 2.68
CA ARG A 23 4.54 -5.31 4.00
C ARG A 23 4.04 -4.19 4.91
N LEU A 24 4.70 -3.03 4.87
CA LEU A 24 4.28 -1.84 5.59
C LEU A 24 2.92 -1.31 5.09
N ALA A 25 2.71 -1.21 3.78
CA ALA A 25 1.43 -0.80 3.21
C ALA A 25 0.28 -1.72 3.63
N VAL A 26 0.50 -3.04 3.61
CA VAL A 26 -0.48 -4.04 4.09
C VAL A 26 -0.76 -3.88 5.60
N ALA A 27 0.27 -3.71 6.42
CA ALA A 27 0.11 -3.53 7.86
C ALA A 27 -0.65 -2.24 8.21
N ILE A 28 -0.41 -1.14 7.48
CA ILE A 28 -1.16 0.12 7.63
C ILE A 28 -2.64 -0.11 7.31
N LEU A 29 -2.94 -0.75 6.18
CA LEU A 29 -4.32 -1.06 5.78
C LEU A 29 -5.02 -1.93 6.85
N GLN A 30 -4.34 -2.94 7.36
CA GLN A 30 -4.86 -3.80 8.44
C GLN A 30 -5.18 -3.00 9.71
N ILE A 31 -4.26 -2.15 10.16
CA ILE A 31 -4.46 -1.33 11.37
C ILE A 31 -5.63 -0.37 11.16
N ALA A 32 -5.71 0.28 10.00
CA ALA A 32 -6.78 1.23 9.70
C ALA A 32 -8.18 0.59 9.79
N TYR A 33 -8.32 -0.68 9.39
CA TYR A 33 -9.58 -1.42 9.47
C TYR A 33 -9.76 -2.24 10.75
N SER A 34 -8.72 -2.47 11.55
CA SER A 34 -8.79 -3.23 12.81
C SER A 34 -9.68 -2.57 13.88
N GLY A 35 -9.88 -1.25 13.80
CA GLY A 35 -10.80 -0.50 14.66
C GLY A 35 -12.27 -0.57 14.24
N SER A 36 -12.58 -1.10 13.05
CA SER A 36 -13.95 -1.23 12.56
C SER A 36 -14.62 -2.45 13.22
N ARG A 37 -15.30 -2.23 14.35
CA ARG A 37 -15.85 -3.25 15.27
C ARG A 37 -16.93 -4.21 14.69
N ALA A 38 -17.14 -4.23 13.38
CA ALA A 38 -18.01 -5.21 12.74
C ALA A 38 -17.47 -5.56 11.36
N GLN A 39 -16.87 -6.75 11.22
CA GLN A 39 -16.57 -7.36 9.93
C GLN A 39 -17.88 -7.76 9.23
N THR A 40 -18.60 -6.77 8.73
CA THR A 40 -19.75 -6.95 7.86
C THR A 40 -19.27 -7.23 6.43
N PRO A 41 -20.08 -7.87 5.57
CA PRO A 41 -19.77 -8.00 4.15
C PRO A 41 -19.46 -6.66 3.46
N ALA A 42 -20.11 -5.57 3.91
CA ALA A 42 -19.84 -4.22 3.43
C ALA A 42 -18.44 -3.74 3.83
N SER A 43 -18.02 -3.95 5.09
CA SER A 43 -16.65 -3.61 5.53
C SER A 43 -15.57 -4.45 4.84
N GLN A 44 -15.83 -5.74 4.58
CA GLN A 44 -14.90 -6.59 3.83
C GLN A 44 -14.76 -6.11 2.38
N ARG A 45 -15.87 -5.72 1.74
CA ARG A 45 -15.85 -5.13 0.41
C ARG A 45 -15.07 -3.81 0.38
N LEU A 46 -15.22 -2.96 1.39
CA LEU A 46 -14.43 -1.72 1.50
C LEU A 46 -12.94 -2.02 1.63
N ILE A 47 -12.56 -2.96 2.50
CA ILE A 47 -11.17 -3.38 2.64
C ILE A 47 -10.64 -3.93 1.32
N GLN A 48 -11.45 -4.66 0.54
CA GLN A 48 -11.07 -5.21 -0.77
C GLN A 48 -10.94 -4.15 -1.86
N MET A 49 -11.64 -3.02 -1.76
CA MET A 49 -11.55 -1.92 -2.72
C MET A 49 -10.51 -0.86 -2.35
N ASP A 50 -10.11 -0.77 -1.08
CA ASP A 50 -9.14 0.23 -0.64
C ASP A 50 -7.69 -0.22 -0.86
N CYS A 51 -6.79 0.71 -1.15
CA CYS A 51 -5.37 0.45 -1.31
C CYS A 51 -4.60 1.50 -0.52
N VAL A 52 -3.52 1.07 0.14
CA VAL A 52 -2.50 1.95 0.70
C VAL A 52 -1.25 1.85 -0.17
N ALA A 53 -0.65 3.00 -0.47
CA ALA A 53 0.66 3.13 -1.10
C ALA A 53 1.63 3.79 -0.12
N VAL A 54 2.89 3.36 -0.15
CA VAL A 54 3.96 3.83 0.74
C VAL A 54 5.22 4.07 -0.06
N TYR A 55 5.77 5.26 0.08
CA TYR A 55 7.18 5.53 -0.17
C TYR A 55 7.93 5.57 1.15
N LEU A 56 9.05 4.85 1.22
CA LEU A 56 9.92 4.80 2.39
C LEU A 56 11.36 5.10 1.96
N SER A 57 11.95 6.14 2.54
CA SER A 57 13.35 6.50 2.31
C SER A 57 13.99 7.00 3.60
N GLY A 58 14.83 6.15 4.20
CA GLY A 58 15.48 6.46 5.47
C GLY A 58 14.45 6.66 6.58
N SER A 59 14.33 7.90 7.08
CA SER A 59 13.40 8.28 8.15
C SER A 59 12.11 8.93 7.65
N GLU A 60 11.94 9.07 6.33
CA GLU A 60 10.77 9.70 5.71
C GLU A 60 9.78 8.64 5.23
N PHE A 61 8.52 8.78 5.65
CA PHE A 61 7.38 8.02 5.16
C PHE A 61 6.45 8.97 4.41
N ILE A 62 6.11 8.63 3.17
CA ILE A 62 5.06 9.31 2.41
C ILE A 62 4.01 8.25 2.09
N VAL A 63 2.80 8.45 2.59
CA VAL A 63 1.75 7.42 2.60
C VAL A 63 0.47 7.99 2.04
N ALA A 64 -0.24 7.21 1.23
CA ALA A 64 -1.56 7.56 0.74
C ALA A 64 -2.49 6.35 0.76
N SER A 65 -3.79 6.61 0.74
CA SER A 65 -4.85 5.60 0.60
C SER A 65 -5.83 6.01 -0.50
N ASN A 66 -6.63 5.07 -1.02
CA ASN A 66 -7.73 5.43 -1.91
C ASN A 66 -8.80 6.20 -1.11
N THR A 67 -9.29 5.57 -0.04
CA THR A 67 -10.48 6.05 0.68
C THR A 67 -10.35 6.13 2.20
N VAL A 68 -9.47 5.33 2.82
CA VAL A 68 -9.36 5.29 4.29
C VAL A 68 -8.61 6.51 4.82
N ASN A 69 -9.15 7.14 5.86
CA ASN A 69 -8.44 8.21 6.55
C ASN A 69 -7.29 7.63 7.37
N LEU A 70 -6.06 7.88 6.93
CA LEU A 70 -4.85 7.45 7.61
C LEU A 70 -4.41 8.48 8.65
N THR A 71 -3.75 8.01 9.71
CA THR A 71 -3.09 8.87 10.69
C THR A 71 -1.63 8.44 10.86
N SER A 72 -0.77 9.37 11.29
CA SER A 72 0.65 9.08 11.47
C SER A 72 0.86 8.01 12.55
N GLU A 73 -0.03 7.95 13.54
CA GLU A 73 -0.04 6.88 14.56
C GLU A 73 -0.23 5.50 13.93
N MET A 74 -1.14 5.35 12.96
CA MET A 74 -1.34 4.08 12.26
C MET A 74 -0.08 3.63 11.53
N VAL A 75 0.60 4.56 10.85
CA VAL A 75 1.86 4.31 10.12
C VAL A 75 2.97 3.88 11.07
N LEU A 76 3.17 4.61 12.16
CA LEU A 76 4.20 4.30 13.15
C LEU A 76 3.92 2.99 13.89
N ARG A 77 2.64 2.71 14.19
CA ARG A 77 2.24 1.42 14.78
C ARG A 77 2.50 0.26 13.82
N ALA A 78 2.20 0.43 12.53
CA ALA A 78 2.53 -0.56 11.50
C ALA A 78 4.04 -0.81 11.42
N TRP A 79 4.83 0.26 11.39
CA TRP A 79 6.30 0.20 11.38
C TRP A 79 6.86 -0.57 12.58
N ASN A 80 6.39 -0.27 13.79
CA ASN A 80 6.82 -0.96 15.01
C ASN A 80 6.40 -2.45 15.01
N THR A 81 5.23 -2.77 14.46
CA THR A 81 4.75 -4.17 14.34
C THR A 81 5.65 -5.01 13.45
N LEU A 82 6.28 -4.39 12.44
CA LEU A 82 7.23 -5.04 11.53
C LEU A 82 8.68 -5.05 12.06
N GLY A 83 8.90 -4.72 13.34
CA GLY A 83 10.23 -4.66 13.95
C GLY A 83 11.02 -3.40 13.64
N GLY A 84 10.40 -2.42 12.97
CA GLY A 84 10.94 -1.08 12.84
C GLY A 84 11.10 -0.39 14.19
N ARG A 85 12.01 0.59 14.27
CA ARG A 85 12.18 1.42 15.47
C ARG A 85 11.84 2.86 15.13
N THR A 86 10.81 3.41 15.79
CA THR A 86 10.54 4.86 15.68
C THR A 86 11.70 5.65 16.31
N THR A 87 12.30 6.56 15.55
CA THR A 87 13.39 7.42 16.03
C THR A 87 12.99 8.88 16.02
N ARG A 88 13.66 9.69 16.86
CA ARG A 88 13.49 11.14 16.90
C ARG A 88 14.04 11.72 15.59
N GLY A 89 13.14 12.14 14.70
CA GLY A 89 13.48 12.59 13.35
C GLY A 89 12.77 11.83 12.23
N MET A 90 12.01 10.78 12.55
CA MET A 90 11.09 10.18 11.58
C MET A 90 9.94 11.14 11.26
N THR A 91 9.66 11.29 9.97
CA THR A 91 8.56 12.11 9.46
C THR A 91 7.55 11.22 8.74
N VAL A 92 6.27 11.44 9.02
CA VAL A 92 5.17 10.78 8.31
C VAL A 92 4.34 11.86 7.63
N ASN A 93 4.35 11.84 6.31
CA ASN A 93 3.50 12.68 5.48
C ASN A 93 2.37 11.84 4.89
N ILE A 94 1.14 12.20 5.23
CA ILE A 94 -0.06 11.55 4.72
C ILE A 94 -0.60 12.41 3.59
N VAL A 95 -0.51 11.87 2.38
CA VAL A 95 -0.91 12.58 1.18
C VAL A 95 -2.42 12.43 1.02
N ASP A 96 -3.12 13.52 1.30
CA ASP A 96 -4.55 13.65 1.05
C ASP A 96 -4.77 14.62 -0.13
N VAL A 97 -5.17 14.06 -1.26
CA VAL A 97 -5.49 14.80 -2.51
C VAL A 97 -6.90 14.40 -2.95
N PRO A 98 -7.52 15.13 -3.92
CA PRO A 98 -8.93 14.99 -4.25
C PRO A 98 -9.42 13.56 -4.45
N THR A 99 -10.70 13.36 -4.13
CA THR A 99 -11.40 12.08 -4.23
C THR A 99 -11.36 11.52 -5.65
N GLY A 100 -11.26 10.19 -5.78
CA GLY A 100 -11.24 9.49 -7.08
C GLY A 100 -9.86 9.10 -7.61
N MET A 101 -8.78 9.48 -6.93
CA MET A 101 -7.41 9.08 -7.28
C MET A 101 -6.96 7.83 -6.50
N HIS A 102 -6.29 6.89 -7.18
CA HIS A 102 -5.64 5.74 -6.54
C HIS A 102 -4.46 6.17 -5.67
N ALA A 103 -4.19 5.42 -4.60
CA ALA A 103 -3.17 5.72 -3.60
C ALA A 103 -1.79 6.00 -4.20
N GLU A 104 -1.35 5.21 -5.17
CA GLU A 104 -0.06 5.40 -5.86
C GLU A 104 -0.01 6.75 -6.57
N MET A 105 -1.10 7.11 -7.25
CA MET A 105 -1.22 8.36 -7.99
C MET A 105 -1.29 9.58 -7.07
N LYS A 106 -1.83 9.42 -5.86
CA LYS A 106 -1.78 10.47 -4.84
C LYS A 106 -0.32 10.81 -4.48
N ILE A 107 0.51 9.79 -4.26
CA ILE A 107 1.95 9.98 -4.00
C ILE A 107 2.65 10.63 -5.21
N VAL A 108 2.34 10.18 -6.43
CA VAL A 108 2.90 10.80 -7.65
C VAL A 108 2.52 12.28 -7.75
N SER A 109 1.26 12.63 -7.51
CA SER A 109 0.78 14.02 -7.49
C SER A 109 1.55 14.85 -6.47
N HIS A 110 1.76 14.31 -5.26
CA HIS A 110 2.57 14.96 -4.24
C HIS A 110 4.02 15.19 -4.68
N PHE A 111 4.67 14.18 -5.30
CA PHE A 111 6.02 14.31 -5.83
C PHE A 111 6.13 15.38 -6.92
N ILE A 112 5.13 15.49 -7.79
CA ILE A 112 5.06 16.57 -8.79
C ILE A 112 4.99 17.93 -8.12
N GLN A 113 4.14 18.09 -7.08
CA GLN A 113 3.97 19.36 -6.36
C GLN A 113 5.26 19.83 -5.68
N ILE A 114 6.06 18.91 -5.15
CA ILE A 114 7.32 19.24 -4.47
C ILE A 114 8.55 19.17 -5.40
N HIS A 115 8.33 18.97 -6.70
CA HIS A 115 9.40 18.81 -7.71
C HIS A 115 10.42 17.71 -7.36
N LYS A 116 9.96 16.59 -6.78
CA LYS A 116 10.82 15.44 -6.47
C LYS A 116 11.13 14.66 -7.75
N ASP A 117 12.41 14.34 -7.97
CA ASP A 117 12.80 13.38 -9.00
C ASP A 117 12.29 11.98 -8.62
N MET A 118 11.62 11.33 -9.57
CA MET A 118 10.94 10.06 -9.38
C MET A 118 11.72 8.88 -9.96
N GLN A 119 12.78 9.14 -10.74
CA GLN A 119 13.55 8.08 -11.39
C GLN A 119 14.22 7.17 -10.36
N GLY A 120 13.89 5.88 -10.40
CA GLY A 120 14.42 4.85 -9.51
C GLY A 120 13.84 4.84 -8.09
N LEU A 121 12.86 5.70 -7.78
CA LEU A 121 12.18 5.63 -6.49
C LEU A 121 11.36 4.34 -6.39
N SER A 122 11.24 3.78 -5.18
CA SER A 122 10.44 2.57 -4.96
C SER A 122 9.16 2.88 -4.18
N LEU A 123 8.02 2.36 -4.66
CA LEU A 123 6.75 2.37 -3.96
C LEU A 123 6.36 0.96 -3.53
N GLY A 124 5.97 0.84 -2.26
CA GLY A 124 5.26 -0.32 -1.74
C GLY A 124 3.76 -0.11 -1.83
N VAL A 125 3.01 -1.15 -2.20
CA VAL A 125 1.56 -1.09 -2.32
C VAL A 125 0.92 -2.26 -1.59
N SER A 126 -0.21 -2.00 -0.93
CA SER A 126 -0.95 -3.04 -0.21
C SER A 126 -1.62 -4.05 -1.16
N LYS A 127 -1.76 -3.68 -2.44
CA LYS A 127 -2.41 -4.44 -3.51
C LYS A 127 -1.76 -4.10 -4.85
N PRO A 128 -1.82 -5.00 -5.85
CA PRO A 128 -1.30 -4.72 -7.18
C PRO A 128 -1.93 -3.49 -7.81
N CYS A 129 -1.13 -2.71 -8.53
CA CYS A 129 -1.59 -1.49 -9.18
C CYS A 129 -2.40 -1.81 -10.45
N CYS A 130 -3.39 -0.97 -10.78
CA CYS A 130 -4.13 -1.08 -12.05
C CYS A 130 -3.21 -0.81 -13.24
N ALA A 131 -3.62 -1.28 -14.43
CA ALA A 131 -2.82 -1.13 -15.64
C ALA A 131 -2.50 0.34 -15.97
N GLU A 132 -3.45 1.25 -15.71
CA GLU A 132 -3.25 2.69 -15.93
C GLU A 132 -2.24 3.29 -14.95
N CYS A 133 -2.31 2.91 -13.66
CA CYS A 133 -1.32 3.32 -12.66
C CYS A 133 0.07 2.76 -13.00
N ALA A 134 0.16 1.51 -13.44
CA ALA A 134 1.40 0.86 -13.85
C ALA A 134 2.11 1.66 -14.96
N VAL A 135 1.39 1.99 -16.03
CA VAL A 135 1.92 2.76 -17.16
C VAL A 135 2.47 4.11 -16.70
N GLU A 136 1.77 4.79 -15.79
CA GLU A 136 2.20 6.11 -15.31
C GLU A 136 3.42 6.03 -14.39
N LEU A 137 3.51 4.98 -13.55
CA LEU A 137 4.67 4.69 -12.71
C LEU A 137 5.89 4.34 -13.57
N ASP A 138 5.73 3.46 -14.56
CA ASP A 138 6.78 3.06 -15.51
C ASP A 138 7.31 4.28 -16.27
N ARG A 139 6.40 5.15 -16.77
CA ARG A 139 6.76 6.39 -17.46
C ARG A 139 7.63 7.32 -16.62
N ARG A 140 7.49 7.27 -15.29
CA ARG A 140 8.25 8.09 -14.33
C ARG A 140 9.48 7.39 -13.78
N GLY A 141 9.74 6.16 -14.22
CA GLY A 141 10.84 5.35 -13.71
C GLY A 141 10.67 4.94 -12.25
N ILE A 142 9.44 4.94 -11.73
CA ILE A 142 9.17 4.48 -10.36
C ILE A 142 9.13 2.95 -10.37
N VAL A 143 9.87 2.35 -9.46
CA VAL A 143 9.88 0.91 -9.19
C VAL A 143 8.75 0.56 -8.24
N TYR A 144 7.96 -0.45 -8.57
CA TYR A 144 6.88 -0.93 -7.71
C TYR A 144 6.76 -2.45 -7.84
N SER A 145 6.17 -3.07 -6.83
CA SER A 145 6.27 -4.52 -6.63
C SER A 145 5.40 -5.34 -7.56
N THR A 146 4.19 -4.88 -7.91
CA THR A 146 3.20 -5.71 -8.61
C THR A 146 2.20 -4.91 -9.47
N THR A 147 1.94 -5.39 -10.69
CA THR A 147 0.84 -4.96 -11.58
C THR A 147 -0.31 -5.99 -11.60
N HIS A 148 -1.53 -5.55 -11.92
CA HIS A 148 -2.65 -6.44 -12.25
C HIS A 148 -2.40 -7.36 -13.48
N SER A 149 -1.38 -7.10 -14.30
CA SER A 149 -0.98 -7.95 -15.44
C SER A 149 -0.11 -9.15 -15.06
N THR A 150 0.28 -9.28 -13.79
CA THR A 150 0.75 -10.56 -13.26
C THR A 150 -0.44 -11.53 -13.14
N PRO A 151 -0.38 -12.72 -13.74
CA PRO A 151 -1.51 -13.63 -13.75
C PRO A 151 -1.81 -14.09 -12.32
N ASN A 152 -3.06 -13.87 -11.91
CA ASN A 152 -3.61 -14.13 -10.58
C ASN A 152 -3.25 -12.96 -9.60
N ARG A 153 -4.17 -12.28 -8.90
CA ARG A 153 -5.18 -12.86 -7.99
C ARG A 153 -6.18 -11.79 -7.47
N GLY A 154 -7.33 -12.24 -6.95
CA GLY A 154 -8.40 -11.42 -6.34
C GLY A 154 -8.45 -11.43 -4.80
N GLU A 155 -9.42 -10.67 -4.26
CA GLU A 155 -9.88 -10.43 -2.87
C GLU A 155 -8.91 -10.61 -1.67
N TRP A 156 -8.74 -9.52 -0.92
CA TRP A 156 -8.02 -9.44 0.37
C TRP A 156 -8.74 -10.25 1.47
N ILE A 157 -7.95 -11.00 2.26
CA ILE A 157 -8.40 -11.76 3.44
C ILE A 157 -7.47 -11.39 4.60
N ALA A 158 -8.05 -11.06 5.76
CA ALA A 158 -7.27 -10.73 6.97
C ALA A 158 -6.40 -11.92 7.42
N PRO A 159 -5.17 -11.71 7.91
CA PRO A 159 -4.43 -12.76 8.59
C PRO A 159 -5.14 -13.15 9.89
N GLY A 160 -5.22 -14.46 10.14
CA GLY A 160 -5.69 -15.03 11.42
C GLY A 160 -4.63 -14.96 12.51
#